data_AF-A0A9D5ZQG4-F1
#
_entry.id   AF-A0A9D5ZQG4-F1
#
_cell.length_a   1.000
_cell.length_b   1.000
_cell.length_c   1.000
_cell.angle_alpha   90.00
_cell.angle_beta   90.00
_cell.angle_gamma   90.00
#
_symmetry.space_group_name_H-M   'P 1'
#
loop_
_entity.id
_entity.type
_entity.pdbx_description
1 polymer ?
#
loop_
_entity_poly.entity_id
_entity_poly.type
_entity_poly.pdbx_seq_one_letter_code
_entity_poly.pdbx_strand_id
1 'polypeptide(L)'
;MNTLTQIIKKVFNKENIDENETFVTLIQVALENQEIKESLLNILSLDNFNRKSALNTFIEHMTFKQAPKKFVTAIACLIDDAVAQKALKILSNS
;
A
#
# COMPACT_ATOMS: atom_id res chain seq x y z
N MET A 1 14.44 10.52 15.72
CA MET A 1 13.53 10.85 14.59
C MET A 1 13.72 9.77 13.53
N ASN A 2 12.67 9.02 13.17
CA ASN A 2 12.78 7.86 12.28
C ASN A 2 12.79 8.32 10.80
N THR A 3 13.75 7.86 10.01
CA THR A 3 14.01 8.27 8.61
C THR A 3 12.79 8.05 7.71
N LEU A 4 11.99 7.02 8.00
CA LEU A 4 10.69 6.74 7.37
C LEU A 4 9.71 7.91 7.52
N THR A 5 9.62 8.49 8.72
CA THR A 5 8.69 9.60 9.01
C THR A 5 9.01 10.86 8.19
N GLN A 6 10.28 11.08 7.83
CA GLN A 6 10.68 12.22 7.00
C GLN A 6 10.39 12.02 5.51
N ILE A 7 10.60 10.81 5.00
CA ILE A 7 10.25 10.46 3.61
C ILE A 7 8.74 10.61 3.41
N ILE A 8 7.95 10.15 4.38
CA ILE A 8 6.48 10.19 4.35
C ILE A 8 5.96 11.64 4.30
N LYS A 9 6.48 12.54 5.15
CA LYS A 9 6.11 13.97 5.14
C LYS A 9 6.49 14.69 3.84
N LYS A 10 7.50 14.19 3.11
CA LYS A 10 7.96 14.79 1.86
C LYS A 10 7.14 14.31 0.64
N VAL A 11 6.51 13.14 0.74
CA VAL A 11 5.75 12.50 -0.35
C VAL A 11 4.25 12.83 -0.29
N PHE A 12 3.72 13.19 0.89
CA PHE A 12 2.31 13.48 1.08
C PHE A 12 2.07 14.89 1.65
N ASN A 13 1.15 15.63 1.01
CA ASN A 13 0.77 16.98 1.42
C ASN A 13 -0.14 16.92 2.66
N LYS A 14 -0.13 17.98 3.48
CA LYS A 14 -0.68 18.03 4.85
C LYS A 14 -2.22 17.85 4.96
N GLU A 15 -2.94 17.80 3.85
CA GLU A 15 -4.41 17.93 3.84
C GLU A 15 -5.20 16.64 4.14
N ASN A 16 -4.58 15.45 4.13
CA ASN A 16 -5.24 14.18 4.51
C ASN A 16 -4.38 13.33 5.45
N ILE A 17 -4.45 13.61 6.75
CA ILE A 17 -3.66 12.92 7.79
C ILE A 17 -4.05 11.44 7.89
N ASP A 18 -5.34 11.11 7.77
CA ASP A 18 -5.84 9.73 7.91
C ASP A 18 -5.42 8.82 6.74
N GLU A 19 -5.40 9.34 5.51
CA GLU A 19 -4.90 8.61 4.33
C GLU A 19 -3.39 8.37 4.45
N ASN A 20 -2.66 9.34 5.02
CA ASN A 20 -1.22 9.21 5.27
C ASN A 20 -0.92 8.13 6.31
N GLU A 21 -1.63 8.08 7.44
CA GLU A 21 -1.45 7.04 8.45
C GLU A 21 -1.78 5.64 7.91
N THR A 22 -2.84 5.55 7.12
CA THR A 22 -3.26 4.32 6.46
C THR A 22 -2.19 3.83 5.48
N PHE A 23 -1.63 4.72 4.67
CA PHE A 23 -0.53 4.40 3.75
C PHE A 23 0.77 4.01 4.49
N VAL A 24 1.12 4.70 5.59
CA VAL A 24 2.27 4.33 6.43
C VAL A 24 2.12 2.91 6.94
N THR A 25 0.92 2.57 7.44
CA THR A 25 0.61 1.25 7.97
C THR A 25 0.80 0.17 6.91
N LEU A 26 0.33 0.40 5.68
CA LEU A 26 0.53 -0.53 4.56
C LEU A 26 2.01 -0.78 4.28
N ILE A 27 2.81 0.29 4.16
CA ILE A 27 4.24 0.17 3.86
C ILE A 27 4.97 -0.55 5.00
N GLN A 28 4.65 -0.26 6.26
CA GLN A 28 5.23 -0.96 7.40
C GLN A 28 4.92 -2.46 7.38
N VAL A 29 3.66 -2.84 7.18
CA VAL A 29 3.27 -4.25 7.10
C VAL A 29 3.98 -4.95 5.94
N ALA A 30 4.09 -4.29 4.78
CA ALA A 30 4.83 -4.84 3.65
C ALA A 30 6.33 -5.00 3.94
N LEU A 31 6.96 -4.09 4.69
CA LEU A 31 8.37 -4.22 5.06
C LEU A 31 8.61 -5.30 6.12
N GLU A 32 7.65 -5.54 7.00
CA GLU A 32 7.72 -6.55 8.06
C GLU A 32 7.35 -7.96 7.57
N ASN A 33 6.61 -8.07 6.46
CA ASN A 33 6.17 -9.33 5.88
C ASN A 33 6.54 -9.43 4.38
N GLN A 34 7.57 -10.22 4.09
CA GLN A 34 8.11 -10.40 2.75
C GLN A 34 7.09 -10.97 1.75
N GLU A 35 6.21 -11.89 2.16
CA GLU A 35 5.17 -12.45 1.28
C GLU A 35 4.17 -11.38 0.83
N ILE A 36 3.80 -10.49 1.76
CA ILE A 36 2.93 -9.33 1.46
C ILE A 36 3.65 -8.36 0.53
N LYS A 37 4.93 -8.08 0.77
CA LYS A 37 5.75 -7.22 -0.10
C LYS A 37 5.76 -7.72 -1.53
N GLU A 38 6.08 -8.99 -1.73
CA GLU A 38 6.18 -9.61 -3.05
C GLU A 38 4.83 -9.63 -3.76
N SER A 39 3.76 -9.98 -3.03
CA SER A 39 2.39 -9.91 -3.55
C SER A 39 2.03 -8.51 -4.03
N LEU A 40 2.32 -7.48 -3.23
CA LEU A 40 2.05 -6.09 -3.59
C LEU A 40 2.91 -5.63 -4.77
N LEU A 41 4.20 -5.96 -4.82
CA LEU A 41 5.07 -5.61 -5.95
C LEU A 41 4.56 -6.22 -7.26
N ASN A 42 4.18 -7.50 -7.25
CA ASN A 42 3.64 -8.18 -8.41
C ASN A 42 2.35 -7.51 -8.89
N ILE A 43 1.39 -7.26 -7.98
CA ILE A 43 0.12 -6.62 -8.30
C ILE A 43 0.34 -5.19 -8.84
N LEU A 44 1.18 -4.39 -8.17
CA LEU A 44 1.39 -2.99 -8.51
C LEU A 44 2.15 -2.79 -9.83
N SER A 45 2.89 -3.80 -10.29
CA SER A 45 3.60 -3.78 -11.58
C SER A 45 2.68 -3.95 -12.80
N LEU A 46 1.42 -4.35 -12.59
CA LEU A 46 0.45 -4.57 -13.66
C LEU A 46 -0.07 -3.24 -14.24
N ASP A 47 -0.59 -3.30 -15.47
CA ASP A 47 -1.36 -2.20 -16.05
C ASP A 47 -2.62 -1.90 -15.23
N ASN A 48 -3.25 -0.76 -15.52
CA ASN A 48 -4.36 -0.22 -14.73
C ASN A 48 -5.49 -1.23 -14.48
N PHE A 49 -5.95 -1.89 -15.54
CA PHE A 49 -7.10 -2.77 -15.47
C PHE A 49 -6.76 -4.03 -14.66
N ASN A 50 -5.64 -4.67 -15.00
CA ASN A 50 -5.19 -5.89 -14.33
C ASN A 50 -4.82 -5.64 -12.87
N ARG A 51 -4.17 -4.51 -12.55
CA ARG A 51 -3.86 -4.11 -11.17
C ARG A 51 -5.12 -3.96 -10.34
N LYS A 52 -6.14 -3.24 -10.83
CA LYS A 52 -7.39 -3.04 -10.09
C LYS A 52 -8.12 -4.35 -9.84
N SER A 53 -8.18 -5.22 -10.85
CA SER A 53 -8.77 -6.55 -10.68
C SER A 53 -8.03 -7.37 -9.64
N ALA A 54 -6.70 -7.42 -9.71
CA ALA A 54 -5.88 -8.19 -8.77
C ALA A 54 -5.93 -7.62 -7.35
N LEU A 55 -5.99 -6.28 -7.19
CA LEU A 55 -6.18 -5.64 -5.89
C LEU A 55 -7.51 -6.02 -5.26
N ASN A 56 -8.61 -6.03 -6.02
CA ASN A 56 -9.91 -6.44 -5.49
C ASN A 56 -9.88 -7.89 -4.98
N THR A 57 -9.32 -8.82 -5.77
CA THR A 57 -9.14 -10.20 -5.33
C THR A 57 -8.27 -10.30 -4.08
N PHE A 58 -7.18 -9.52 -4.02
CA PHE A 58 -6.29 -9.52 -2.86
C PHE A 58 -6.97 -8.96 -1.60
N ILE A 59 -7.79 -7.91 -1.73
CA ILE A 59 -8.60 -7.33 -0.66
C ILE A 59 -9.60 -8.36 -0.11
N GLU A 60 -10.30 -9.07 -1.00
CA GLU A 60 -11.23 -10.13 -0.61
C GLU A 60 -10.51 -11.25 0.15
N HIS A 61 -9.36 -11.70 -0.35
CA HIS A 61 -8.53 -12.72 0.29
C HIS A 61 -8.05 -12.29 1.69
N MET A 62 -7.58 -11.06 1.84
CA MET A 62 -7.17 -10.52 3.14
C MET A 62 -8.35 -10.38 4.11
N THR A 63 -9.53 -10.00 3.59
CA THR A 63 -10.76 -9.92 4.38
C THR A 63 -11.19 -11.30 4.87
N PHE A 64 -11.14 -12.32 4.00
CA PHE A 64 -11.44 -13.70 4.35
C PHE A 64 -10.48 -14.25 5.42
N LYS A 65 -9.19 -13.87 5.32
CA LYS A 65 -8.16 -14.17 6.34
C LYS A 65 -8.32 -13.38 7.64
N GLN A 66 -9.36 -12.57 7.79
CA GLN A 66 -9.59 -11.70 8.96
C GLN A 66 -8.41 -10.74 9.23
N ALA A 67 -7.75 -10.28 8.17
CA ALA A 67 -6.70 -9.28 8.30
C ALA A 67 -7.25 -7.98 8.95
N PRO A 68 -6.43 -7.21 9.66
CA PRO A 68 -6.89 -5.99 10.32
C PRO A 68 -7.57 -5.04 9.35
N LYS A 69 -8.75 -4.52 9.71
CA LYS A 69 -9.55 -3.64 8.85
C LYS A 69 -8.74 -2.46 8.29
N LYS A 70 -7.89 -1.84 9.12
CA LYS A 70 -7.00 -0.74 8.71
C LYS A 70 -6.05 -1.15 7.58
N PHE A 71 -5.51 -2.37 7.62
CA PHE A 71 -4.63 -2.89 6.58
C PHE A 71 -5.40 -3.12 5.27
N VAL A 72 -6.59 -3.72 5.35
CA VAL A 72 -7.46 -3.92 4.18
C VAL A 72 -7.85 -2.58 3.54
N THR A 73 -8.23 -1.59 4.35
CA THR A 73 -8.50 -0.22 3.89
C THR A 73 -7.28 0.40 3.21
N ALA A 74 -6.08 0.15 3.70
CA ALA A 74 -4.87 0.66 3.10
C ALA A 74 -4.54 0.05 1.73
N ILE A 75 -4.81 -1.24 1.55
CA ILE A 75 -4.72 -1.88 0.23
C ILE A 75 -5.74 -1.27 -0.72
N ALA A 76 -6.95 -0.97 -0.26
CA ALA A 76 -7.99 -0.36 -1.10
C ALA A 76 -7.60 1.02 -1.65
N CYS A 77 -6.76 1.79 -0.95
CA CYS A 77 -6.21 3.05 -1.47
C CYS A 77 -5.33 2.86 -2.71
N LEU A 78 -4.77 1.66 -2.95
CA LEU A 78 -3.95 1.36 -4.13
C LEU A 78 -4.75 1.21 -5.42
N ILE A 79 -6.09 1.25 -5.36
CA ILE A 79 -6.94 1.32 -6.54
C ILE A 79 -6.70 2.64 -7.29
N ASP A 80 -6.38 3.71 -6.57
CA ASP A 80 -5.97 4.99 -7.15
C ASP A 80 -4.58 4.89 -7.80
N ASP A 81 -4.47 5.40 -9.03
CA ASP A 81 -3.26 5.30 -9.84
C ASP A 81 -2.06 6.03 -9.23
N ALA A 82 -2.29 7.22 -8.68
CA ALA A 82 -1.22 8.02 -8.11
C ALA A 82 -0.70 7.39 -6.81
N VAL A 83 -1.58 6.82 -5.99
CA VAL A 83 -1.19 6.10 -4.78
C VAL A 83 -0.45 4.81 -5.12
N ALA A 84 -0.93 4.03 -6.10
CA ALA A 84 -0.30 2.81 -6.57
C ALA A 84 1.14 3.04 -7.06
N GLN A 85 1.35 4.07 -7.88
CA GLN A 85 2.68 4.41 -8.40
C GLN A 85 3.65 4.81 -7.29
N LYS A 86 3.19 5.59 -6.30
CA LYS A 86 4.01 5.95 -5.14
C LYS A 86 4.38 4.72 -4.31
N ALA A 87 3.43 3.83 -4.04
CA ALA A 87 3.66 2.60 -3.31
C ALA A 87 4.69 1.71 -4.02
N LEU A 88 4.53 1.49 -5.33
CA LEU A 88 5.47 0.68 -6.13
C LEU A 88 6.89 1.23 -6.06
N LYS A 89 7.04 2.55 -6.20
CA LYS A 89 8.34 3.22 -6.13
C LYS A 89 8.98 3.05 -4.75
N ILE A 90 8.22 3.14 -3.67
CA ILE A 90 8.76 2.98 -2.31
C ILE A 90 9.18 1.52 -2.10
N LEU A 91 8.29 0.57 -2.35
CA LEU A 91 8.50 -0.85 -2.07
C LEU A 91 9.62 -1.49 -2.90
N SER A 92 9.86 -1.00 -4.11
CA SER A 92 10.95 -1.47 -4.99
C SER A 92 12.33 -0.96 -4.61
N ASN A 93 12.42 0.11 -3.82
CA ASN A 93 13.69 0.75 -3.40
C ASN A 93 14.02 0.54 -1.92
N SER A 94 13.22 -0.25 -1.22
CA SER A 94 13.35 -0.61 0.20
C SER A 94 13.69 -2.08 0.34
#